data_AF-A0A956K760-F1
#
_entry.id   AF-A0A956K760-F1
#
_cell.length_a   1.000
_cell.length_b   1.000
_cell.length_c   1.000
_cell.angle_alpha   90.00
_cell.angle_beta   90.00
_cell.angle_gamma   90.00
#
_symmetry.space_group_name_H-M   'P 1'
#
loop_
_entity.id
_entity.type
_entity.pdbx_description
1 polymer ?
#
loop_
_entity_poly.entity_id
_entity_poly.type
_entity_poly.pdbx_seq_one_letter_code
_entity_poly.pdbx_strand_id
1 'polypeptide(L)'
;MKLLIFSHRTALAISQVAMHVNFYGVRGSIATAGESTRRYGGNTPCVAVEVGGEQLIFDAGTGIRALGSDLARATGAGRVHANLFFSHLHWDHIQGFPFFGPAYVPGNRIDIWHVRPGAEGPMVRDVLSEQMQPPTFPVGLDMMRAELCFHELGLGEVVRVGDARLRHAAVDHPNGCVAWRVEDPHSGASMVYATDLEHQADALPPELIELARGVDLLIYDAMYTPEEYAGTGGPGRKGWGHSTFEVGAALAELADAKTLCLFHHDPSHDDGFMDALAARARRRFRNTIVAAEGMALELGRSQDRGLVLPAPAAQTSASS
;
A
#
# COMPACT_ATOMS: atom_id res chain seq x y z
N MET A 1 47.34 -24.71 39.05
CA MET A 1 47.26 -24.61 37.57
C MET A 1 46.05 -25.42 37.13
N LYS A 2 45.00 -24.93 36.47
CA LYS A 2 44.67 -23.66 35.85
C LYS A 2 43.17 -23.43 36.07
N LEU A 3 42.81 -22.24 36.54
CA LEU A 3 41.47 -21.68 36.53
C LEU A 3 41.22 -21.19 35.09
N LEU A 4 40.15 -21.63 34.44
CA LEU A 4 39.71 -21.07 33.15
C LEU A 4 38.32 -20.47 33.34
N ILE A 5 38.35 -19.19 33.68
CA ILE A 5 37.24 -18.25 33.58
C ILE A 5 37.04 -18.00 32.08
N PHE A 6 35.89 -18.37 31.51
CA PHE A 6 35.45 -17.81 30.25
C PHE A 6 34.38 -16.75 30.55
N SER A 7 34.80 -15.51 30.33
CA SER A 7 34.05 -14.29 30.47
C SER A 7 33.47 -13.90 29.11
N HIS A 8 32.21 -13.49 29.17
CA HIS A 8 31.56 -12.47 28.36
C HIS A 8 31.29 -12.65 26.85
N ARG A 9 29.98 -12.49 26.59
CA ARG A 9 29.28 -11.89 25.45
C ARG A 9 28.72 -12.88 24.44
N THR A 10 27.61 -13.51 24.84
CA THR A 10 26.49 -13.72 23.92
C THR A 10 26.06 -12.35 23.41
N ALA A 11 26.57 -11.96 22.26
CA ALA A 11 25.86 -11.00 21.43
C ALA A 11 24.49 -11.62 21.18
N LEU A 12 23.43 -11.04 21.73
CA LEU A 12 22.10 -11.27 21.18
C LEU A 12 22.24 -10.91 19.70
N ALA A 13 22.13 -11.91 18.83
CA ALA A 13 21.83 -11.65 17.44
C ALA A 13 20.52 -10.87 17.47
N ILE A 14 20.61 -9.55 17.25
CA ILE A 14 19.46 -8.73 16.92
C ILE A 14 18.94 -9.38 15.65
N SER A 15 17.88 -10.17 15.78
CA SER A 15 17.04 -10.57 14.66
C SER A 15 16.77 -9.28 13.90
N GLN A 16 17.35 -9.13 12.71
CA GLN A 16 17.00 -8.03 11.81
C GLN A 16 15.50 -8.17 11.57
N VAL A 17 14.70 -7.37 12.26
CA VAL A 17 13.25 -7.40 12.11
C VAL A 17 13.00 -6.95 10.68
N ALA A 18 12.48 -7.85 9.87
CA ALA A 18 12.20 -7.58 8.48
C ALA A 18 11.00 -6.62 8.37
N MET A 19 10.93 -5.88 7.27
CA MET A 19 9.74 -5.11 6.92
C MET A 19 8.71 -6.06 6.32
N HIS A 20 7.51 -6.13 6.92
CA HIS A 20 6.42 -6.99 6.44
C HIS A 20 5.36 -6.14 5.74
N VAL A 21 5.03 -6.48 4.49
CA VAL A 21 4.04 -5.75 3.66
C VAL A 21 2.86 -6.67 3.38
N ASN A 22 1.67 -6.31 3.84
CA ASN A 22 0.44 -7.08 3.71
C ASN A 22 -0.61 -6.30 2.91
N PHE A 23 -1.23 -6.96 1.93
CA PHE A 23 -2.20 -6.37 1.03
C PHE A 23 -3.63 -6.75 1.46
N TYR A 24 -4.39 -5.76 1.92
CA TYR A 24 -5.79 -5.94 2.35
C TYR A 24 -6.81 -5.47 1.31
N GLY A 25 -6.38 -4.64 0.37
CA GLY A 25 -7.15 -4.27 -0.80
C GLY A 25 -6.24 -3.75 -1.89
N VAL A 26 -6.58 -4.06 -3.14
CA VAL A 26 -5.66 -3.94 -4.29
C VAL A 26 -6.32 -3.36 -5.55
N ARG A 27 -7.63 -3.09 -5.51
CA ARG A 27 -8.43 -2.76 -6.69
C ARG A 27 -8.87 -1.31 -6.66
N GLY A 28 -8.75 -0.60 -7.79
CA GLY A 28 -9.09 0.81 -7.85
C GLY A 28 -10.58 1.10 -8.00
N SER A 29 -10.94 2.37 -7.84
CA SER A 29 -12.24 3.02 -8.08
C SER A 29 -13.44 2.52 -7.27
N ILE A 30 -13.68 1.21 -7.17
CA ILE A 30 -14.77 0.63 -6.41
C ILE A 30 -14.47 -0.82 -6.03
N ALA A 31 -15.05 -1.28 -4.92
CA ALA A 31 -14.93 -2.67 -4.54
C ALA A 31 -15.70 -3.59 -5.49
N THR A 32 -15.11 -4.74 -5.84
CA THR A 32 -15.71 -5.73 -6.75
C THR A 32 -15.70 -7.12 -6.13
N ALA A 33 -16.64 -7.36 -5.22
CA ALA A 33 -16.85 -8.70 -4.69
C ALA A 33 -17.48 -9.59 -5.76
N GLY A 34 -16.85 -10.71 -6.10
CA GLY A 34 -17.37 -11.65 -7.08
C GLY A 34 -16.53 -12.92 -7.19
N GLU A 35 -17.08 -13.95 -7.82
CA GLU A 35 -16.34 -15.18 -8.12
C GLU A 35 -15.19 -14.92 -9.10
N SER A 36 -15.40 -14.00 -10.04
CA SER A 36 -14.43 -13.61 -11.07
C SER A 36 -13.22 -12.84 -10.54
N THR A 37 -13.25 -12.36 -9.30
CA THR A 37 -12.18 -11.53 -8.69
C THR A 37 -11.62 -12.17 -7.42
N ARG A 38 -11.97 -13.42 -7.14
CA ARG A 38 -11.68 -14.08 -5.86
C ARG A 38 -10.19 -14.32 -5.64
N ARG A 39 -9.39 -14.50 -6.69
CA ARG A 39 -7.96 -14.80 -6.57
C ARG A 39 -7.15 -13.55 -6.25
N TYR A 40 -7.41 -12.45 -6.94
CA TYR A 40 -6.69 -11.20 -6.73
C TYR A 40 -7.35 -10.30 -5.67
N GLY A 41 -8.65 -10.42 -5.47
CA GLY A 41 -9.40 -9.62 -4.52
C GLY A 41 -10.23 -8.51 -5.18
N GLY A 42 -11.20 -8.05 -4.41
CA GLY A 42 -12.16 -7.02 -4.76
C GLY A 42 -12.19 -5.81 -3.83
N ASN A 43 -11.40 -5.76 -2.77
CA ASN A 43 -11.30 -4.63 -1.86
C ASN A 43 -10.43 -3.52 -2.44
N THR A 44 -10.81 -2.28 -2.12
CA THR A 44 -10.08 -1.09 -2.55
C THR A 44 -8.87 -0.78 -1.68
N PRO A 45 -7.93 0.09 -2.12
CA PRO A 45 -6.56 0.14 -1.64
C PRO A 45 -6.42 0.19 -0.12
N CYS A 46 -5.68 -0.79 0.40
CA CYS A 46 -5.23 -0.79 1.79
C CYS A 46 -4.00 -1.71 1.90
N VAL A 47 -2.85 -1.11 2.21
CA VAL A 47 -1.59 -1.85 2.39
C VAL A 47 -1.07 -1.60 3.80
N ALA A 48 -0.91 -2.66 4.58
CA ALA A 48 -0.38 -2.59 5.93
C ALA A 48 1.12 -2.94 5.92
N VAL A 49 1.94 -2.11 6.56
CA VAL A 49 3.38 -2.31 6.66
C VAL A 49 3.79 -2.33 8.13
N GLU A 50 4.38 -3.44 8.57
CA GLU A 50 5.02 -3.54 9.88
C GLU A 50 6.52 -3.33 9.72
N VAL A 51 7.08 -2.34 10.41
CA VAL A 51 8.50 -2.00 10.32
C VAL A 51 8.99 -1.42 11.64
N GLY A 52 10.10 -1.94 12.19
CA GLY A 52 10.67 -1.42 13.43
C GLY A 52 9.73 -1.49 14.65
N GLY A 53 8.72 -2.37 14.63
CA GLY A 53 7.67 -2.45 15.67
C GLY A 53 6.50 -1.48 15.48
N GLU A 54 6.52 -0.67 14.41
CA GLU A 54 5.48 0.29 14.07
C GLU A 54 4.52 -0.28 13.03
N GLN A 55 3.25 0.09 13.14
CA GLN A 55 2.22 -0.22 12.14
C GLN A 55 1.98 1.01 11.25
N LEU A 56 2.37 0.91 9.98
CA LEU A 56 2.01 1.86 8.94
C LEU A 56 0.87 1.28 8.10
N ILE A 57 -0.03 2.13 7.63
CA ILE A 57 -1.15 1.76 6.76
C ILE A 57 -1.19 2.77 5.62
N PHE A 58 -1.18 2.30 4.37
CA PHE A 58 -1.31 3.14 3.19
C PHE A 58 -2.71 2.99 2.62
N ASP A 59 -3.42 4.12 2.64
CA ASP A 59 -4.84 4.28 2.30
C ASP A 59 -5.81 3.46 3.15
N ALA A 60 -7.05 3.96 3.22
CA ALA A 60 -8.15 3.40 3.99
C ALA A 60 -9.34 3.03 3.09
N GLY A 61 -9.07 2.35 1.97
CA GLY A 61 -10.09 1.69 1.17
C GLY A 61 -10.80 0.57 1.91
N THR A 62 -11.71 -0.15 1.26
CA THR A 62 -12.55 -1.16 1.95
C THR A 62 -11.76 -2.27 2.63
N GLY A 63 -10.54 -2.54 2.16
CA GLY A 63 -9.62 -3.51 2.78
C GLY A 63 -9.30 -3.21 4.24
N ILE A 64 -9.34 -1.94 4.66
CA ILE A 64 -8.98 -1.53 6.02
C ILE A 64 -9.89 -2.15 7.10
N ARG A 65 -11.12 -2.53 6.74
CA ARG A 65 -12.03 -3.23 7.66
C ARG A 65 -11.48 -4.59 8.10
N ALA A 66 -10.92 -5.35 7.16
CA ALA A 66 -10.29 -6.64 7.44
C ALA A 66 -9.02 -6.45 8.28
N LEU A 67 -8.18 -5.48 7.91
CA LEU A 67 -7.00 -5.09 8.68
C LEU A 67 -7.35 -4.72 10.13
N GLY A 68 -8.38 -3.90 10.34
CA GLY A 68 -8.82 -3.51 11.68
C GLY A 68 -9.25 -4.71 12.53
N SER A 69 -9.85 -5.73 11.91
CA SER A 69 -10.23 -6.98 12.60
C SER A 69 -9.00 -7.80 12.98
N ASP A 70 -7.99 -7.85 12.10
CA ASP A 70 -6.74 -8.55 12.36
C ASP A 70 -5.90 -7.86 13.43
N LEU A 71 -5.81 -6.53 13.41
CA LEU A 71 -5.14 -5.76 14.46
C LEU A 71 -5.79 -5.98 15.83
N ALA A 72 -7.12 -5.91 15.90
CA ALA A 72 -7.84 -6.17 17.16
C ALA A 72 -7.61 -7.59 17.68
N ARG A 73 -7.54 -8.58 16.78
CA ARG A 73 -7.23 -9.97 17.15
C ARG A 73 -5.78 -10.15 17.60
N ALA A 74 -4.83 -9.51 16.92
CA ALA A 74 -3.41 -9.61 17.22
C ALA A 74 -3.06 -8.96 18.57
N THR A 75 -3.68 -7.83 18.90
CA THR A 75 -3.48 -7.18 20.21
C THR A 75 -4.32 -7.83 21.32
N GLY A 76 -5.39 -8.55 20.98
CA GLY A 76 -6.32 -9.18 21.91
C GLY A 76 -7.13 -8.15 22.70
N ALA A 77 -6.58 -7.67 23.80
CA ALA A 77 -7.10 -6.56 24.62
C ALA A 77 -6.10 -5.39 24.75
N GLY A 78 -4.96 -5.48 24.07
CA GLY A 78 -3.95 -4.44 23.99
C GLY A 78 -4.39 -3.26 23.12
N ARG A 79 -3.73 -2.12 23.30
CA ARG A 79 -3.99 -0.91 22.54
C ARG A 79 -3.38 -1.00 21.14
N VAL A 80 -4.12 -0.54 20.15
CA VAL A 80 -3.64 -0.36 18.78
C VAL A 80 -3.07 1.05 18.66
N HIS A 81 -1.84 1.13 18.14
CA HIS A 81 -1.27 2.35 17.58
C HIS A 81 -1.02 2.11 16.09
N ALA A 82 -1.58 2.97 15.23
CA ALA A 82 -1.40 2.86 13.79
C ALA A 82 -1.15 4.23 13.16
N ASN A 83 -0.34 4.24 12.10
CA ASN A 83 0.02 5.42 11.34
C ASN A 83 -0.57 5.27 9.92
N LEU A 84 -1.65 5.98 9.66
CA LEU A 84 -2.39 5.94 8.40
C LEU A 84 -1.90 7.05 7.47
N PHE A 85 -1.31 6.68 6.34
CA PHE A 85 -0.81 7.58 5.30
C PHE A 85 -1.75 7.54 4.11
N PHE A 86 -2.32 8.68 3.75
CA PHE A 86 -3.12 8.81 2.54
C PHE A 86 -2.25 9.23 1.37
N SER A 87 -2.34 8.50 0.26
CA SER A 87 -1.81 8.93 -1.04
C SER A 87 -2.58 10.14 -1.57
N HIS A 88 -3.90 10.05 -1.52
CA HIS A 88 -4.87 11.10 -1.83
C HIS A 88 -6.23 10.74 -1.24
N LEU A 89 -7.25 11.55 -1.52
CA LEU A 89 -8.54 11.48 -0.83
C LEU A 89 -9.72 11.12 -1.76
N HIS A 90 -9.48 10.38 -2.85
CA HIS A 90 -10.59 9.81 -3.62
C HIS A 90 -11.29 8.70 -2.83
N TRP A 91 -12.53 8.42 -3.25
CA TRP A 91 -13.48 7.66 -2.47
C TRP A 91 -12.98 6.24 -2.16
N ASP A 92 -12.39 5.55 -3.14
CA ASP A 92 -11.86 4.21 -2.98
C ASP A 92 -10.64 4.12 -2.05
N HIS A 93 -9.98 5.25 -1.76
CA HIS A 93 -8.87 5.36 -0.80
C HIS A 93 -9.33 5.74 0.62
N ILE A 94 -10.57 6.21 0.82
CA ILE A 94 -11.06 6.66 2.13
C ILE A 94 -12.33 5.94 2.61
N GLN A 95 -13.07 5.26 1.73
CA GLN A 95 -14.40 4.71 2.01
C GLN A 95 -14.44 3.67 3.13
N GLY A 96 -13.32 3.01 3.41
CA GLY A 96 -13.19 2.04 4.48
C GLY A 96 -12.92 2.65 5.85
N PHE A 97 -12.46 3.91 5.91
CA PHE A 97 -12.09 4.60 7.15
C PHE A 97 -13.20 4.55 8.23
N PRO A 98 -14.49 4.79 7.91
CA PRO A 98 -15.58 4.68 8.90
C PRO A 98 -15.78 3.26 9.45
N PHE A 99 -15.20 2.24 8.83
CA PHE A 99 -15.27 0.83 9.23
C PHE A 99 -13.97 0.33 9.87
N PHE A 100 -13.01 1.22 10.13
CA PHE A 100 -11.78 0.88 10.85
C PHE A 100 -12.06 0.75 12.35
N GLY A 101 -12.49 -0.45 12.77
CA GLY A 101 -12.86 -0.78 14.14
C GLY A 101 -11.92 -0.24 15.24
N PRO A 102 -10.58 -0.31 15.09
CA PRO A 102 -9.65 0.26 16.07
C PRO A 102 -9.86 1.74 16.41
N ALA A 103 -10.38 2.56 15.48
CA ALA A 103 -10.66 3.98 15.72
C ALA A 103 -11.82 4.22 16.71
N TYR A 104 -12.66 3.22 16.96
CA TYR A 104 -13.79 3.32 17.89
C TYR A 104 -13.47 2.87 19.33
N VAL A 105 -12.24 2.38 19.57
CA VAL A 105 -11.85 1.81 20.86
C VAL A 105 -11.08 2.85 21.69
N PRO A 106 -11.59 3.25 22.87
CA PRO A 106 -10.88 4.16 23.77
C PRO A 106 -9.48 3.66 24.15
N GLY A 107 -8.50 4.56 24.12
CA GLY A 107 -7.12 4.27 24.46
C GLY A 107 -6.26 3.79 23.29
N ASN A 108 -6.85 3.48 22.14
CA ASN A 108 -6.10 3.38 20.88
C ASN A 108 -5.69 4.77 20.40
N ARG A 109 -4.67 4.81 19.54
CA ARG A 109 -4.19 6.04 18.90
C ARG A 109 -4.01 5.80 17.40
N ILE A 110 -4.56 6.69 16.58
CA ILE A 110 -4.41 6.65 15.13
C ILE A 110 -3.81 7.99 14.68
N ASP A 111 -2.58 7.96 14.20
CA ASP A 111 -1.93 9.10 13.55
C ASP A 111 -2.28 9.08 12.06
N ILE A 112 -2.84 10.17 11.54
CA ILE A 112 -3.34 10.29 10.18
C ILE A 112 -2.51 11.34 9.45
N TRP A 113 -1.83 10.91 8.40
CA TRP A 113 -0.84 11.68 7.67
C TRP A 113 -1.31 11.91 6.24
N HIS A 114 -1.28 13.16 5.80
CA HIS A 114 -1.63 13.53 4.43
C HIS A 114 -0.76 14.70 3.96
N VAL A 115 -0.35 14.66 2.70
CA VAL A 115 0.29 15.81 2.06
C VAL A 115 -0.80 16.68 1.46
N ARG A 116 -1.00 17.86 2.06
CA ARG A 116 -2.08 18.77 1.65
C ARG A 116 -1.86 19.23 0.19
N PRO A 117 -2.88 19.13 -0.70
CA PRO A 117 -2.76 19.58 -2.09
C PRO A 117 -2.67 21.13 -2.17
N GLY A 118 -1.47 21.67 -2.00
CA GLY A 118 -1.24 23.10 -1.92
C GLY A 118 -1.81 23.75 -0.64
N ALA A 119 -1.54 25.04 -0.45
CA ALA A 119 -1.92 25.77 0.76
C ALA A 119 -3.44 26.00 0.92
N GLU A 120 -4.21 25.82 -0.17
CA GLU A 120 -5.66 26.02 -0.23
C GLU A 120 -6.43 24.68 -0.35
N GLY A 121 -5.73 23.55 -0.43
CA GLY A 121 -6.36 22.22 -0.49
C GLY A 121 -7.19 21.93 0.78
N PRO A 122 -8.17 21.02 0.72
CA PRO A 122 -8.93 20.66 1.92
C PRO A 122 -8.02 19.97 2.94
N MET A 123 -8.32 20.16 4.23
CA MET A 123 -7.64 19.43 5.30
C MET A 123 -8.13 17.98 5.31
N VAL A 124 -7.26 17.02 5.61
CA VAL A 124 -7.67 15.60 5.63
C VAL A 124 -8.78 15.35 6.66
N ARG A 125 -8.74 16.06 7.79
CA ARG A 125 -9.78 15.99 8.82
C ARG A 125 -11.16 16.39 8.28
N ASP A 126 -11.22 17.44 7.48
CA ASP A 126 -12.48 17.98 6.97
C ASP A 126 -13.10 17.00 5.97
N VAL A 127 -12.29 16.47 5.04
CA VAL A 127 -12.75 15.45 4.07
C VAL A 127 -13.24 14.18 4.76
N LEU A 128 -12.48 13.66 5.74
CA LEU A 128 -12.88 12.48 6.48
C LEU A 128 -14.12 12.73 7.37
N SER A 129 -14.31 13.96 7.85
CA SER A 129 -15.49 14.35 8.62
C SER A 129 -16.72 14.46 7.72
N GLU A 130 -16.59 15.05 6.52
CA GLU A 130 -17.66 15.24 5.55
C GLU A 130 -18.22 13.91 5.02
N GLN A 131 -17.36 12.93 4.70
CA GLN A 131 -17.84 11.61 4.26
C GLN A 131 -18.66 10.90 5.35
N MET A 132 -18.44 11.25 6.62
CA MET A 132 -19.08 10.66 7.80
C MET A 132 -20.34 11.42 8.27
N GLN A 133 -20.92 12.29 7.43
CA GLN A 133 -22.13 13.05 7.78
C GLN A 133 -23.43 12.45 7.21
N PRO A 134 -24.60 12.69 7.84
CA PRO A 134 -25.90 12.40 7.24
C PRO A 134 -26.15 13.21 5.95
N PRO A 135 -26.88 12.66 4.96
CA PRO A 135 -27.53 11.34 4.95
C PRO A 135 -26.63 10.19 4.47
N THR A 136 -25.38 10.46 4.09
CA THR A 136 -24.48 9.47 3.49
C THR A 136 -23.89 8.50 4.51
N PHE A 137 -23.73 8.93 5.76
CA PHE A 137 -23.28 8.08 6.86
C PHE A 137 -23.88 8.52 8.22
N PRO A 138 -24.33 7.59 9.08
CA PRO A 138 -25.07 7.94 10.30
C PRO A 138 -24.18 8.26 11.52
N VAL A 139 -22.86 8.08 11.41
CA VAL A 139 -21.92 8.15 12.54
C VAL A 139 -20.81 9.12 12.22
N GLY A 140 -20.76 10.25 12.93
CA GLY A 140 -19.72 11.27 12.76
C GLY A 140 -18.35 10.85 13.29
N LEU A 141 -17.34 11.64 12.94
CA LEU A 141 -15.95 11.46 13.39
C LEU A 141 -15.82 11.54 14.93
N ASP A 142 -16.70 12.27 15.61
CA ASP A 142 -16.77 12.41 17.07
C ASP A 142 -17.11 11.10 17.80
N MET A 143 -17.68 10.11 17.09
CA MET A 143 -17.97 8.79 17.64
C MET A 143 -16.76 7.85 17.61
N MET A 144 -15.68 8.20 16.90
CA MET A 144 -14.41 7.50 16.96
C MET A 144 -13.69 7.89 18.26
N ARG A 145 -13.65 6.96 19.22
CA ARG A 145 -13.16 7.22 20.59
C ARG A 145 -11.66 6.99 20.78
N ALA A 146 -10.95 6.58 19.74
CA ALA A 146 -9.49 6.58 19.74
C ALA A 146 -8.96 8.03 19.75
N GLU A 147 -7.70 8.21 20.15
CA GLU A 147 -7.00 9.47 19.92
C GLU A 147 -6.67 9.58 18.43
N LEU A 148 -7.35 10.47 17.71
CA LEU A 148 -7.08 10.76 16.30
C LEU A 148 -6.18 11.99 16.19
N CYS A 149 -4.95 11.79 15.69
CA CYS A 149 -3.99 12.87 15.47
C CYS A 149 -3.85 13.13 13.98
N PHE A 150 -4.28 14.31 13.51
CA PHE A 150 -4.20 14.68 12.09
C PHE A 150 -2.93 15.49 11.83
N HIS A 151 -2.13 15.06 10.86
CA HIS A 151 -0.86 15.65 10.49
C HIS A 151 -0.90 16.06 9.01
N GLU A 152 -0.94 17.36 8.77
CA GLU A 152 -0.83 17.95 7.43
C GLU A 152 0.64 18.19 7.10
N LEU A 153 1.09 17.61 5.99
CA LEU A 153 2.47 17.69 5.54
C LEU A 153 2.58 18.58 4.30
N GLY A 154 3.65 19.36 4.22
CA GLY A 154 4.11 20.01 3.01
C GLY A 154 4.94 19.06 2.13
N LEU A 155 4.98 19.32 0.83
CA LEU A 155 5.85 18.58 -0.09
C LEU A 155 7.33 18.67 0.31
N GLY A 156 8.04 17.54 0.24
CA GLY A 156 9.46 17.43 0.58
C GLY A 156 9.75 17.21 2.07
N GLU A 157 8.74 17.25 2.95
CA GLU A 157 8.91 16.87 4.33
C GLU A 157 9.31 15.40 4.49
N VAL A 158 10.01 15.11 5.59
CA VAL A 158 10.45 13.77 5.94
C VAL A 158 9.79 13.42 7.26
N VAL A 159 8.99 12.35 7.25
CA VAL A 159 8.30 11.87 8.45
C VAL A 159 9.12 10.75 9.08
N ARG A 160 9.12 10.69 10.40
CA ARG A 160 9.69 9.57 11.17
C ARG A 160 8.61 8.95 12.03
N VAL A 161 8.46 7.64 11.91
CA VAL A 161 7.61 6.82 12.76
C VAL A 161 8.51 5.75 13.37
N GLY A 162 8.73 5.83 14.69
CA GLY A 162 9.85 5.13 15.31
C GLY A 162 11.17 5.47 14.60
N ASP A 163 11.92 4.43 14.21
CA ASP A 163 13.13 4.57 13.41
C ASP A 163 12.89 4.59 11.89
N ALA A 164 11.70 4.18 11.43
CA ALA A 164 11.35 4.17 10.01
C ALA A 164 11.29 5.59 9.46
N ARG A 165 11.88 5.78 8.28
CA ARG A 165 11.91 7.05 7.57
C ARG A 165 10.94 7.02 6.40
N LEU A 166 10.06 8.01 6.33
CA LEU A 166 9.16 8.20 5.21
C LEU A 166 9.49 9.46 4.42
N ARG A 167 9.50 9.33 3.10
CA ARG A 167 9.62 10.42 2.14
C ARG A 167 8.45 10.33 1.16
N HIS A 168 8.15 11.42 0.47
CA HIS A 168 7.10 11.42 -0.54
C HIS A 168 7.44 12.34 -1.71
N ALA A 169 6.81 12.08 -2.85
CA ALA A 169 6.85 12.92 -4.04
C ALA A 169 5.44 13.06 -4.61
N ALA A 170 5.12 14.25 -5.13
CA ALA A 170 3.89 14.45 -5.88
C ALA A 170 3.91 13.60 -7.16
N VAL A 171 2.77 13.02 -7.49
CA VAL A 171 2.54 12.31 -8.76
C VAL A 171 1.32 12.92 -9.46
N ASP A 172 1.26 12.77 -10.79
CA ASP A 172 0.17 13.37 -11.57
C ASP A 172 -1.10 12.55 -11.41
N HIS A 173 -2.12 13.13 -10.80
CA HIS A 173 -3.44 12.53 -10.62
C HIS A 173 -4.46 13.64 -10.40
N PRO A 174 -5.71 13.52 -10.89
CA PRO A 174 -6.76 14.50 -10.61
C PRO A 174 -6.88 14.81 -9.11
N ASN A 175 -6.88 16.09 -8.77
CA ASN A 175 -6.92 16.60 -7.39
C ASN A 175 -5.67 16.34 -6.53
N GLY A 176 -4.60 15.82 -7.13
CA GLY A 176 -3.31 15.60 -6.51
C GLY A 176 -3.19 14.25 -5.82
N CYS A 177 -1.99 13.68 -5.87
CA CYS A 177 -1.62 12.42 -5.21
C CYS A 177 -0.13 12.47 -4.84
N VAL A 178 0.26 11.69 -3.82
CA VAL A 178 1.66 11.49 -3.46
C VAL A 178 2.02 10.00 -3.42
N ALA A 179 3.18 9.69 -3.97
CA ALA A 179 3.85 8.42 -3.74
C ALA A 179 4.65 8.47 -2.44
N TRP A 180 4.64 7.38 -1.68
CA TRP A 180 5.33 7.25 -0.40
C TRP A 180 6.51 6.29 -0.51
N ARG A 181 7.69 6.67 -0.01
CA ARG A 181 8.82 5.75 0.23
C ARG A 181 8.96 5.50 1.73
N VAL A 182 9.09 4.24 2.12
CA VAL A 182 9.45 3.82 3.47
C VAL A 182 10.84 3.21 3.45
N GLU A 183 11.68 3.60 4.40
CA GLU A 183 13.02 3.06 4.59
C GLU A 183 13.18 2.62 6.04
N ASP A 184 13.56 1.36 6.25
CA ASP A 184 14.03 0.86 7.54
C ASP A 184 15.55 1.03 7.63
N PRO A 185 16.08 1.95 8.47
CA PRO A 185 17.51 2.16 8.58
C PRO A 185 18.25 0.95 9.19
N HIS A 186 17.57 0.02 9.86
CA HIS A 186 18.22 -1.10 10.54
C HIS A 186 18.41 -2.31 9.64
N SER A 187 17.38 -2.72 8.90
CA SER A 187 17.49 -3.81 7.92
C SER A 187 17.96 -3.34 6.54
N GLY A 188 17.85 -2.04 6.24
CA GLY A 188 18.01 -1.49 4.90
C GLY A 188 16.84 -1.80 3.97
N ALA A 189 15.76 -2.41 4.47
CA ALA A 189 14.55 -2.66 3.70
C ALA A 189 13.90 -1.36 3.24
N SER A 190 13.38 -1.35 2.02
CA SER A 190 12.70 -0.19 1.46
C SER A 190 11.55 -0.58 0.55
N MET A 191 10.50 0.24 0.57
CA MET A 191 9.39 0.13 -0.37
C MET A 191 8.94 1.50 -0.86
N VAL A 192 8.35 1.52 -2.05
CA VAL A 192 7.58 2.66 -2.57
C VAL A 192 6.14 2.21 -2.80
N TYR A 193 5.20 3.02 -2.32
CA TYR A 193 3.78 2.95 -2.62
C TYR A 193 3.41 4.12 -3.54
N ALA A 194 3.37 3.84 -4.84
CA ALA A 194 3.02 4.78 -5.90
C ALA A 194 1.75 4.26 -6.60
N THR A 195 0.60 4.48 -5.96
CA THR A 195 -0.70 4.13 -6.53
C THR A 195 -1.06 5.12 -7.64
N ASP A 196 -2.24 5.74 -7.59
CA ASP A 196 -2.89 6.45 -8.67
C ASP A 196 -2.00 7.52 -9.28
N LEU A 197 -1.55 7.26 -10.51
CA LEU A 197 -0.71 8.18 -11.26
C LEU A 197 -0.87 8.04 -12.78
N GLU A 198 -1.15 9.16 -13.42
CA GLU A 198 -1.09 9.31 -14.87
C GLU A 198 0.37 9.46 -15.31
N HIS A 199 0.82 8.59 -16.22
CA HIS A 199 2.12 8.78 -16.84
C HIS A 199 2.04 9.81 -17.97
N GLN A 200 3.06 10.65 -18.06
CA GLN A 200 3.20 11.55 -19.20
C GLN A 200 3.73 10.76 -20.41
N ALA A 201 3.27 11.11 -21.61
CA ALA A 201 3.58 10.39 -22.84
C ALA A 201 5.09 10.27 -23.12
N ASP A 202 5.88 11.26 -22.68
CA ASP A 202 7.27 11.41 -23.10
C ASP A 202 8.31 11.23 -21.97
N ALA A 203 7.88 11.13 -20.69
CA ALA A 203 8.81 10.99 -19.58
C ALA A 203 8.14 10.51 -18.28
N LEU A 204 8.85 9.65 -17.55
CA LEU A 204 8.57 9.37 -16.14
C LEU A 204 9.06 10.54 -15.27
N PRO A 205 8.31 10.95 -14.23
CA PRO A 205 8.72 12.05 -13.36
C PRO A 205 10.07 11.77 -12.68
N PRO A 206 11.08 12.66 -12.81
CA PRO A 206 12.40 12.47 -12.19
C PRO A 206 12.31 12.25 -10.68
N GLU A 207 11.40 12.95 -10.01
CA GLU A 207 11.17 12.84 -8.57
C GLU A 207 10.69 11.44 -8.18
N LEU A 208 9.84 10.81 -9.01
CA LEU A 208 9.37 9.44 -8.79
C LEU A 208 10.48 8.41 -9.04
N ILE A 209 11.32 8.62 -10.06
CA ILE A 209 12.51 7.77 -10.30
C ILE A 209 13.46 7.84 -9.10
N GLU A 210 13.77 9.04 -8.61
CA GLU A 210 14.61 9.22 -7.42
C GLU A 210 13.98 8.62 -6.16
N LEU A 211 12.66 8.76 -6.00
CA LEU A 211 11.93 8.16 -4.89
C LEU A 211 11.99 6.63 -4.94
N ALA A 212 11.93 6.02 -6.13
CA ALA A 212 11.98 4.57 -6.34
C ALA A 212 13.40 3.98 -6.37
N ARG A 213 14.45 4.82 -6.40
CA ARG A 213 15.83 4.38 -6.59
C ARG A 213 16.25 3.28 -5.61
N GLY A 214 16.72 2.15 -6.15
CA GLY A 214 17.27 1.00 -5.43
C GLY A 214 16.29 0.30 -4.48
N VAL A 215 14.98 0.51 -4.62
CA VAL A 215 13.98 0.02 -3.67
C VAL A 215 13.82 -1.51 -3.72
N ASP A 216 13.53 -2.17 -2.60
CA ASP A 216 13.25 -3.62 -2.62
C ASP A 216 11.90 -3.95 -3.27
N LEU A 217 10.91 -3.09 -3.06
CA LEU A 217 9.55 -3.24 -3.56
C LEU A 217 9.01 -1.91 -4.09
N LEU A 218 8.68 -1.88 -5.38
CA LEU A 218 7.93 -0.78 -6.01
C LEU A 218 6.48 -1.24 -6.22
N ILE A 219 5.55 -0.76 -5.41
CA ILE A 219 4.10 -0.91 -5.62
C ILE A 219 3.66 0.22 -6.54
N TYR A 220 3.07 -0.13 -7.69
CA TYR A 220 2.82 0.81 -8.78
C TYR A 220 1.41 0.62 -9.37
N ASP A 221 0.71 1.72 -9.63
CA ASP A 221 -0.56 1.73 -10.38
C ASP A 221 -0.38 1.15 -11.77
N ALA A 222 -1.03 0.02 -12.01
CA ALA A 222 -1.07 -0.66 -13.29
C ALA A 222 -2.51 -0.93 -13.71
N MET A 223 -3.41 0.01 -13.44
CA MET A 223 -4.85 -0.14 -13.71
C MET A 223 -5.14 -0.53 -15.16
N TYR A 224 -4.37 0.00 -16.12
CA TYR A 224 -4.64 -0.19 -17.54
C TYR A 224 -3.56 -0.99 -18.27
N THR A 225 -4.00 -1.65 -19.34
CA THR A 225 -3.10 -2.07 -20.42
C THR A 225 -2.76 -0.89 -21.35
N PRO A 226 -1.64 -0.94 -22.10
CA PRO A 226 -1.36 0.02 -23.15
C PRO A 226 -2.49 0.17 -24.17
N GLU A 227 -3.18 -0.94 -24.48
CA GLU A 227 -4.29 -0.95 -25.42
C GLU A 227 -5.50 -0.17 -24.90
N GLU A 228 -5.88 -0.40 -23.64
CA GLU A 228 -6.97 0.34 -22.97
C GLU A 228 -6.65 1.81 -22.83
N TYR A 229 -5.43 2.11 -22.40
CA TYR A 229 -4.95 3.48 -22.25
C TYR A 229 -5.02 4.26 -23.58
N ALA A 230 -4.57 3.64 -24.66
CA ALA A 230 -4.60 4.22 -26.01
C ALA A 230 -6.00 4.28 -26.66
N GLY A 231 -6.99 3.56 -26.12
CA GLY A 231 -8.34 3.47 -26.72
C GLY A 231 -8.44 2.48 -27.88
N THR A 232 -7.63 1.42 -27.86
CA THR A 232 -7.75 0.35 -28.86
C THR A 232 -8.98 -0.49 -28.55
N GLY A 233 -10.01 -0.39 -29.39
CA GLY A 233 -11.26 -1.15 -29.20
C GLY A 233 -12.28 -0.50 -28.26
N GLY A 234 -12.08 0.77 -27.86
CA GLY A 234 -12.98 1.51 -26.99
C GLY A 234 -12.52 2.95 -26.75
N PRO A 235 -13.17 3.72 -25.86
CA PRO A 235 -12.67 5.03 -25.44
C PRO A 235 -11.34 4.87 -24.69
N GLY A 236 -10.35 5.69 -25.04
CA GLY A 236 -9.07 5.73 -24.33
C GLY A 236 -9.21 6.25 -22.90
N ARG A 237 -8.26 5.84 -22.05
CA ARG A 237 -8.25 6.16 -20.61
C ARG A 237 -7.25 7.26 -20.23
N LYS A 238 -6.59 7.87 -21.21
CA LYS A 238 -5.68 9.01 -20.98
C LYS A 238 -6.37 10.14 -20.23
N GLY A 239 -5.73 10.65 -19.19
CA GLY A 239 -6.23 11.72 -18.34
C GLY A 239 -7.20 11.27 -17.25
N TRP A 240 -7.37 9.96 -17.07
CA TRP A 240 -8.20 9.42 -15.98
C TRP A 240 -7.42 9.30 -14.67
N GLY A 241 -6.11 9.56 -14.69
CA GLY A 241 -5.28 9.59 -13.50
C GLY A 241 -4.51 8.29 -13.25
N HIS A 242 -4.39 7.42 -14.26
CA HIS A 242 -3.87 6.07 -14.05
C HIS A 242 -2.84 5.64 -15.09
N SER A 243 -2.13 4.57 -14.77
CA SER A 243 -0.97 4.13 -15.53
C SER A 243 -1.12 2.75 -16.18
N THR A 244 -0.05 2.35 -16.86
CA THR A 244 0.07 1.02 -17.44
C THR A 244 1.22 0.23 -16.83
N PHE A 245 1.09 -1.10 -16.85
CA PHE A 245 2.14 -2.00 -16.38
C PHE A 245 3.47 -1.83 -17.15
N GLU A 246 3.45 -1.40 -18.42
CA GLU A 246 4.68 -1.20 -19.20
C GLU A 246 5.49 -0.01 -18.70
N VAL A 247 4.80 1.05 -18.29
CA VAL A 247 5.42 2.24 -17.70
C VAL A 247 5.94 1.92 -16.30
N GLY A 248 5.18 1.19 -15.49
CA GLY A 248 5.65 0.70 -14.18
C GLY A 248 6.91 -0.16 -14.29
N ALA A 249 6.98 -1.02 -15.32
CA ALA A 249 8.16 -1.80 -15.62
C ALA A 249 9.36 -0.96 -16.09
N ALA A 250 9.13 0.08 -16.90
CA ALA A 250 10.17 1.03 -17.27
C ALA A 250 10.69 1.82 -16.05
N LEU A 251 9.81 2.23 -15.14
CA LEU A 251 10.18 2.88 -13.89
C LEU A 251 11.02 1.95 -13.02
N ALA A 252 10.61 0.69 -12.86
CA ALA A 252 11.35 -0.30 -12.09
C ALA A 252 12.79 -0.48 -12.62
N GLU A 253 12.97 -0.52 -13.94
CA GLU A 253 14.30 -0.59 -14.57
C GLU A 253 15.14 0.66 -14.34
N LEU A 254 14.57 1.84 -14.60
CA LEU A 254 15.29 3.11 -14.42
C LEU A 254 15.69 3.37 -12.97
N ALA A 255 14.86 2.92 -12.04
CA ALA A 255 15.10 3.06 -10.62
C ALA A 255 15.99 1.94 -10.05
N ASP A 256 16.33 0.89 -10.80
CA ASP A 256 16.98 -0.32 -10.27
C ASP A 256 16.20 -0.92 -9.09
N ALA A 257 14.86 -0.94 -9.21
CA ALA A 257 13.98 -1.55 -8.22
C ALA A 257 14.15 -3.08 -8.26
N LYS A 258 14.19 -3.74 -7.10
CA LYS A 258 14.35 -5.20 -7.08
C LYS A 258 13.09 -5.90 -7.56
N THR A 259 11.92 -5.51 -7.05
CA THR A 259 10.62 -6.13 -7.38
C THR A 259 9.60 -5.06 -7.76
N LEU A 260 8.88 -5.28 -8.88
CA LEU A 260 7.70 -4.50 -9.24
C LEU A 260 6.44 -5.24 -8.79
N CYS A 261 5.56 -4.57 -8.06
CA CYS A 261 4.26 -5.06 -7.66
C CYS A 261 3.17 -4.24 -8.36
N LEU A 262 2.47 -4.85 -9.32
CA LEU A 262 1.34 -4.22 -9.99
C LEU A 262 0.16 -4.11 -9.02
N PHE A 263 -0.45 -2.93 -8.96
CA PHE A 263 -1.50 -2.58 -7.99
C PHE A 263 -2.57 -1.71 -8.67
N HIS A 264 -3.67 -1.45 -7.94
CA HIS A 264 -4.80 -0.61 -8.38
C HIS A 264 -5.53 -1.17 -9.60
N HIS A 265 -5.89 -2.46 -9.54
CA HIS A 265 -6.51 -3.16 -10.69
C HIS A 265 -7.83 -2.52 -11.10
N ASP A 266 -8.13 -2.43 -12.42
CA ASP A 266 -9.42 -1.89 -12.88
C ASP A 266 -10.57 -2.79 -12.42
N PRO A 267 -11.70 -2.26 -11.92
CA PRO A 267 -12.88 -3.01 -11.49
C PRO A 267 -13.41 -4.08 -12.46
N SER A 268 -13.21 -3.90 -13.76
CA SER A 268 -13.69 -4.81 -14.80
C SER A 268 -12.74 -5.96 -15.11
N HIS A 269 -11.49 -5.91 -14.63
CA HIS A 269 -10.50 -6.97 -14.87
C HIS A 269 -10.76 -8.17 -13.95
N ASP A 270 -11.10 -9.32 -14.53
CA ASP A 270 -11.24 -10.58 -13.81
C ASP A 270 -9.89 -11.28 -13.54
N ASP A 271 -9.91 -12.36 -12.77
CA ASP A 271 -8.71 -13.11 -12.41
C ASP A 271 -7.95 -13.65 -13.63
N GLY A 272 -8.66 -14.00 -14.71
CA GLY A 272 -8.04 -14.50 -15.95
C GLY A 272 -7.33 -13.40 -16.72
N PHE A 273 -7.92 -12.19 -16.75
CA PHE A 273 -7.27 -10.99 -17.26
C PHE A 273 -6.01 -10.67 -16.47
N MET A 274 -6.09 -10.70 -15.14
CA MET A 274 -4.94 -10.41 -14.27
C MET A 274 -3.80 -11.43 -14.44
N ASP A 275 -4.10 -12.71 -14.68
CA ASP A 275 -3.08 -13.71 -15.03
C ASP A 275 -2.35 -13.35 -16.34
N ALA A 276 -3.12 -12.94 -17.36
CA ALA A 276 -2.57 -12.55 -18.66
C ALA A 276 -1.73 -11.27 -18.55
N LEU A 277 -2.19 -10.30 -17.77
CA LEU A 277 -1.46 -9.07 -17.43
C LEU A 277 -0.14 -9.41 -16.74
N ALA A 278 -0.17 -10.29 -15.74
CA ALA A 278 1.03 -10.74 -15.03
C ALA A 278 2.06 -11.38 -15.97
N ALA A 279 1.61 -12.21 -16.91
CA ALA A 279 2.48 -12.83 -17.90
C ALA A 279 3.10 -11.80 -18.87
N ARG A 280 2.35 -10.77 -19.28
CA ARG A 280 2.86 -9.66 -20.10
C ARG A 280 3.90 -8.84 -19.34
N ALA A 281 3.58 -8.43 -18.12
CA ALA A 281 4.46 -7.60 -17.30
C ALA A 281 5.79 -8.30 -16.99
N ARG A 282 5.77 -9.61 -16.67
CA ARG A 282 6.99 -10.40 -16.44
C ARG A 282 7.91 -10.52 -17.66
N ARG A 283 7.39 -10.36 -18.88
CA ARG A 283 8.22 -10.28 -20.09
C ARG A 283 8.91 -8.92 -20.21
N ARG A 284 8.28 -7.85 -19.69
CA ARG A 284 8.84 -6.50 -19.70
C ARG A 284 9.82 -6.27 -18.54
N PHE A 285 9.51 -6.75 -17.34
CA PHE A 285 10.38 -6.74 -16.17
C PHE A 285 10.26 -8.07 -15.43
N ARG A 286 11.34 -8.87 -15.39
CA ARG A 286 11.26 -10.28 -14.96
C ARG A 286 10.74 -10.44 -13.53
N ASN A 287 11.15 -9.57 -12.60
CA ASN A 287 10.78 -9.65 -11.20
C ASN A 287 9.49 -8.86 -10.90
N THR A 288 8.41 -9.20 -11.62
CA THR A 288 7.08 -8.63 -11.41
C THR A 288 6.15 -9.61 -10.69
N ILE A 289 5.49 -9.09 -9.67
CA ILE A 289 4.35 -9.68 -8.99
C ILE A 289 3.10 -8.83 -9.21
N VAL A 290 1.93 -9.40 -8.99
CA VAL A 290 0.64 -8.70 -9.07
C VAL A 290 0.02 -8.79 -7.69
N ALA A 291 -0.34 -7.65 -7.11
CA ALA A 291 -0.91 -7.58 -5.79
C ALA A 291 -2.21 -8.39 -5.71
N ALA A 292 -2.34 -9.17 -4.64
CA ALA A 292 -3.56 -9.88 -4.33
C ALA A 292 -3.91 -9.68 -2.86
N GLU A 293 -5.20 -9.65 -2.53
CA GLU A 293 -5.64 -9.66 -1.14
C GLU A 293 -5.09 -10.87 -0.38
N GLY A 294 -4.62 -10.63 0.84
CA GLY A 294 -3.96 -11.65 1.67
C GLY A 294 -2.52 -11.95 1.27
N MET A 295 -1.99 -11.30 0.23
CA MET A 295 -0.56 -11.39 -0.08
C MET A 295 0.26 -10.73 1.03
N ALA A 296 1.32 -11.41 1.45
CA ALA A 296 2.26 -10.93 2.46
C ALA A 296 3.69 -11.07 1.92
N LEU A 297 4.49 -10.01 2.05
CA LEU A 297 5.88 -9.95 1.62
C LEU A 297 6.79 -9.60 2.80
N GLU A 298 8.00 -10.16 2.81
CA GLU A 298 9.03 -9.85 3.80
C GLU A 298 10.25 -9.25 3.08
N LEU A 299 10.64 -8.03 3.44
CA LEU A 299 11.74 -7.27 2.85
C LEU A 299 12.89 -7.11 3.86
N GLY A 300 14.13 -6.93 3.38
CA GLY A 300 15.30 -6.70 4.25
C GLY A 300 16.03 -7.96 4.72
N ARG A 301 15.57 -9.16 4.37
CA ARG A 301 16.43 -10.35 4.45
C ARG A 301 17.35 -10.37 3.24
N SER A 302 18.65 -10.51 3.45
CA SER A 302 19.58 -10.89 2.38
C SER A 302 19.04 -12.16 1.71
N GLN A 303 18.46 -12.04 0.51
CA GLN A 303 17.96 -13.21 -0.20
C GLN A 303 19.13 -14.06 -0.67
N ASP A 304 19.29 -15.20 -0.02
CA ASP A 304 19.79 -16.42 -0.67
C ASP A 304 18.68 -17.49 -0.76
N ARG A 305 17.40 -17.09 -0.62
CA ARG A 305 16.25 -17.99 -0.78
C ARG A 305 15.09 -17.25 -1.45
N GLY A 306 14.72 -17.73 -2.63
CA GLY A 306 13.69 -17.14 -3.48
C GLY A 306 12.32 -17.05 -2.81
N LEU A 307 11.56 -16.05 -3.24
CA LEU A 307 10.15 -15.85 -2.89
C LEU A 307 9.37 -17.16 -3.06
N VAL A 308 8.78 -17.64 -1.97
CA VAL A 308 7.78 -18.72 -2.00
C VAL A 308 6.42 -18.06 -2.18
N LEU A 309 5.86 -18.16 -3.39
CA LEU A 309 4.46 -17.83 -3.60
C LEU A 309 3.59 -18.90 -2.92
N PRO A 310 2.56 -18.52 -2.13
CA PRO A 310 1.60 -19.48 -1.62
C PRO A 310 0.84 -20.12 -2.79
N ALA A 311 0.73 -21.44 -2.77
CA ALA A 311 -0.07 -22.18 -3.75
C ALA A 311 -1.56 -21.79 -3.60
N PRO A 312 -2.32 -21.72 -4.71
CA PRO A 312 -3.76 -21.45 -4.63
C PRO A 312 -4.46 -22.53 -3.80
N ALA A 313 -5.38 -22.11 -2.95
CA ALA A 313 -6.16 -23.00 -2.10
C ALA A 313 -6.84 -24.09 -2.95
N ALA A 314 -6.56 -25.35 -2.63
CA ALA A 314 -7.19 -26.48 -3.28
C ALA A 314 -8.71 -26.42 -3.09
N GLN A 315 -9.44 -26.46 -4.21
CA GLN A 315 -10.89 -26.62 -4.19
C GLN A 315 -11.22 -27.97 -3.55
N THR A 316 -11.86 -27.95 -2.40
CA THR A 316 -12.53 -29.14 -1.86
C THR A 316 -13.76 -29.39 -2.70
N SER A 317 -13.68 -30.37 -3.61
CA SER A 317 -14.86 -30.96 -4.24
C SER A 317 -15.67 -31.69 -3.17
N ALA A 318 -16.79 -31.09 -2.75
CA ALA A 318 -17.81 -31.81 -2.02
C ALA A 318 -18.66 -32.59 -3.03
N SER A 319 -18.36 -33.89 -3.16
CA SER A 319 -19.28 -34.86 -3.73
C SER A 319 -20.29 -35.29 -2.65
N SER A 320 -21.54 -34.84 -2.77
CA SER A 320 -22.76 -35.57 -2.41
C SER A 320 -23.98 -34.81 -2.92
#